data_AF-A0A6I1ZC00-F1
#
_entry.id   AF-A0A6I1ZC00-F1
#
_cell.length_a   1.000
_cell.length_b   1.000
_cell.length_c   1.000
_cell.angle_alpha   90.00
_cell.angle_beta   90.00
_cell.angle_gamma   90.00
#
_symmetry.space_group_name_H-M   'P 1'
#
loop_
_entity.id
_entity.type
_entity.pdbx_description
1 polymer ?
#
loop_
_entity_poly.entity_id
_entity_poly.type
_entity_poly.pdbx_seq_one_letter_code
_entity_poly.pdbx_strand_id
1 'polypeptide(L)'
;VTQHVKERYADKPIYNLIVLPFEHEETTEDRTIYNAATCLKSSYSVADAVFLVDNQRFVRKDSSIKGNITKINSMIAEPFYNMLCAGEEKKAKYIATKVLDAGDIIQTLVGWTVIGYGRSDIPLIRFRRESKRDFRAKGDETLKGVQAMDEAISELSLKCNPVDSKRALYLISAPSKEMNMDMIKALGDYMRDIAPEAFIRNGDYPRERGMLDVSVILSELSDVEKVRNYYSQSTTLIPEFKRRQEETEVKLRAIEDASKDIPSLLS
;
A
#
# COMPACT_ATOMS: atom_id res chain seq x y z
N VAL A 1 -2.03 3.39 19.83
CA VAL A 1 -3.32 2.84 19.32
C VAL A 1 -3.17 1.40 18.87
N THR A 2 -2.36 1.10 17.84
CA THR A 2 -2.17 -0.27 17.31
C THR A 2 -1.91 -1.31 18.41
N GLN A 3 -1.00 -1.01 19.35
CA GLN A 3 -0.72 -1.89 20.49
C GLN A 3 -1.98 -2.21 21.32
N HIS A 4 -2.74 -1.20 21.75
CA HIS A 4 -3.97 -1.41 22.52
C HIS A 4 -5.05 -2.18 21.75
N VAL A 5 -5.16 -1.95 20.44
CA VAL A 5 -6.10 -2.71 19.59
C VAL A 5 -5.67 -4.18 19.53
N LYS A 6 -4.39 -4.46 19.36
CA LYS A 6 -3.84 -5.82 19.31
C LYS A 6 -3.99 -6.55 20.65
N GLU A 7 -3.77 -5.85 21.76
CA GLU A 7 -4.01 -6.38 23.12
C GLU A 7 -5.49 -6.74 23.33
N ARG A 8 -6.42 -5.98 22.73
CA ARG A 8 -7.86 -6.21 22.88
C ARG A 8 -8.40 -7.30 21.95
N TYR A 9 -7.85 -7.44 20.75
CA TYR A 9 -8.30 -8.33 19.68
C TYR A 9 -7.16 -9.23 19.20
N ALA A 10 -6.63 -10.06 20.09
CA ALA A 10 -5.44 -10.88 19.84
C ALA A 10 -5.60 -11.92 18.72
N ASP A 11 -6.83 -12.28 18.35
CA ASP A 11 -7.17 -13.23 17.30
C ASP A 11 -7.24 -12.60 15.89
N LYS A 12 -7.21 -11.26 15.80
CA LYS A 12 -7.33 -10.55 14.53
C LYS A 12 -6.03 -9.85 14.17
N PRO A 13 -5.57 -9.97 12.92
CA PRO A 13 -4.38 -9.26 12.48
C PRO A 13 -4.67 -7.75 12.40
N ILE A 14 -3.71 -6.95 12.85
CA ILE A 14 -3.79 -5.49 12.83
C ILE A 14 -2.73 -4.96 11.87
N TYR A 15 -3.19 -4.23 10.85
CA TYR A 15 -2.34 -3.63 9.85
C TYR A 15 -2.30 -2.12 10.01
N ASN A 16 -1.12 -1.53 9.82
CA ASN A 16 -0.95 -0.08 9.78
C ASN A 16 -0.78 0.37 8.33
N LEU A 17 -1.48 1.43 7.93
CA LEU A 17 -1.21 2.18 6.70
C LEU A 17 -0.47 3.45 7.09
N ILE A 18 0.79 3.57 6.66
CA ILE A 18 1.66 4.69 7.01
C ILE A 18 1.97 5.48 5.74
N VAL A 19 1.49 6.72 5.74
CA VAL A 19 1.79 7.70 4.70
C VAL A 19 3.07 8.43 5.11
N LEU A 20 4.10 8.31 4.27
CA LEU A 20 5.39 8.95 4.41
C LEU A 20 5.31 10.42 3.98
N PRO A 21 6.13 11.31 4.58
CA PRO A 21 6.16 12.73 4.24
C PRO A 21 6.56 12.97 2.77
N PHE A 22 6.27 14.17 2.27
CA PHE A 22 6.80 14.59 0.97
C PHE A 22 8.29 14.90 1.05
N GLU A 23 9.01 14.78 -0.06
CA GLU A 23 10.45 15.02 -0.13
C GLU A 23 10.86 16.46 0.29
N HIS A 24 10.00 17.44 0.03
CA HIS A 24 10.24 18.82 0.45
C HIS A 24 10.11 19.00 1.99
N GLU A 25 9.29 18.20 2.66
CA GLU A 25 9.19 18.21 4.13
C GLU A 25 10.41 17.53 4.76
N GLU A 26 10.89 16.45 4.13
CA GLU A 26 12.12 15.75 4.54
C GLU A 26 13.35 16.64 4.46
N THR A 27 13.46 17.49 3.44
CA THR A 27 14.61 18.37 3.22
C THR A 27 14.55 19.68 4.01
N THR A 28 13.36 20.11 4.44
CA THR A 28 13.18 21.38 5.18
C THR A 28 13.26 21.19 6.69
N GLU A 29 12.81 20.05 7.22
CA GLU A 29 12.68 19.84 8.66
C GLU A 29 13.31 18.51 9.12
N ASP A 30 14.45 18.58 9.82
CA ASP A 30 15.10 17.39 10.42
C ASP A 30 14.16 16.60 11.35
N ARG A 31 13.20 17.29 11.98
CA ARG A 31 12.16 16.69 12.82
C ARG A 31 11.29 15.70 12.04
N THR A 32 11.03 15.97 10.78
CA THR A 32 10.22 15.10 9.91
C THR A 32 10.87 13.73 9.75
N ILE A 33 12.17 13.71 9.47
CA ILE A 33 12.95 12.47 9.34
C ILE A 33 12.95 11.70 10.67
N TYR A 34 13.23 12.38 11.78
CA TYR A 34 13.22 11.76 13.11
C TYR A 34 11.86 11.17 13.50
N ASN A 35 10.78 11.91 13.25
CA ASN A 35 9.41 11.47 13.52
C ASN A 35 9.02 10.27 12.65
N ALA A 36 9.32 10.32 11.35
CA ALA A 36 9.06 9.22 10.42
C ALA A 36 9.80 7.95 10.87
N ALA A 37 11.10 8.05 11.16
CA ALA A 37 11.91 6.92 11.64
C ALA A 37 11.35 6.31 12.94
N THR A 38 11.03 7.14 13.92
CA THR A 38 10.51 6.69 15.22
C THR A 38 9.12 6.05 15.09
N CYS A 39 8.26 6.63 14.25
CA CYS A 39 6.92 6.12 13.95
C CYS A 39 6.98 4.76 13.24
N LEU A 40 7.84 4.63 12.22
CA LEU A 40 8.04 3.38 11.47
C LEU A 40 8.55 2.27 12.38
N LYS A 41 9.57 2.55 13.19
CA LYS A 41 10.12 1.57 14.14
C LYS A 41 9.07 1.08 15.13
N SER A 42 8.32 2.01 15.73
CA SER A 42 7.30 1.69 16.73
C SER A 42 6.10 0.95 16.13
N SER A 43 5.70 1.30 14.90
CA SER A 43 4.60 0.65 14.20
C SER A 43 4.96 -0.77 13.79
N TYR A 44 6.17 -0.97 13.26
CA TYR A 44 6.63 -2.28 12.81
C TYR A 44 6.77 -3.29 13.95
N SER A 45 7.10 -2.84 15.17
CA SER A 45 7.21 -3.74 16.32
C SER A 45 5.87 -4.28 16.84
N VAL A 46 4.74 -3.68 16.43
CA VAL A 46 3.42 -4.04 16.95
C VAL A 46 2.44 -4.52 15.88
N ALA A 47 2.46 -3.94 14.68
CA ALA A 47 1.55 -4.31 13.59
C ALA A 47 1.97 -5.65 12.96
N ASP A 48 1.01 -6.42 12.46
CA ASP A 48 1.27 -7.67 11.73
C ASP A 48 1.81 -7.39 10.31
N ALA A 49 1.37 -6.28 9.73
CA ALA A 49 1.92 -5.72 8.50
C ALA A 49 1.83 -4.18 8.50
N VAL A 50 2.74 -3.55 7.79
CA VAL A 50 2.80 -2.10 7.63
C VAL A 50 2.81 -1.77 6.14
N PHE A 51 1.69 -1.26 5.64
CA PHE A 51 1.59 -0.68 4.31
C PHE A 51 2.30 0.66 4.27
N LEU A 52 3.25 0.81 3.35
CA LEU A 52 3.99 2.03 3.14
C LEU A 52 3.46 2.77 1.91
N VAL A 53 3.19 4.07 2.08
CA VAL A 53 2.72 4.95 1.03
C VAL A 53 3.63 6.16 0.97
N ASP A 54 4.31 6.37 -0.14
CA ASP A 54 5.17 7.53 -0.36
C ASP A 54 4.36 8.64 -1.03
N ASN A 55 4.05 9.69 -0.26
CA ASN A 55 3.31 10.85 -0.77
C ASN A 55 3.96 11.48 -2.00
N GLN A 56 5.30 11.44 -2.10
CA GLN A 56 6.02 12.03 -3.22
C GLN A 56 5.67 11.34 -4.55
N ARG A 57 5.26 10.06 -4.53
CA ARG A 57 4.85 9.32 -5.72
C ARG A 57 3.55 9.82 -6.34
N PHE A 58 2.67 10.41 -5.54
CA PHE A 58 1.36 10.88 -6.00
C PHE A 58 1.38 12.33 -6.51
N VAL A 59 2.53 13.01 -6.44
CA VAL A 59 2.71 14.37 -6.96
C VAL A 59 3.17 14.30 -8.41
N ARG A 60 2.26 14.55 -9.37
CA ARG A 60 2.63 14.70 -10.79
C ARG A 60 3.33 16.05 -10.99
N LYS A 61 4.38 16.07 -11.83
CA LYS A 61 5.18 17.28 -12.17
C LYS A 61 4.34 18.43 -12.74
N ASP A 62 3.17 18.15 -13.32
CA ASP A 62 2.45 19.10 -14.17
C ASP A 62 1.09 19.54 -13.59
N SER A 63 0.81 19.21 -12.32
CA SER A 63 -0.50 19.50 -11.73
C SER A 63 -0.38 20.00 -10.30
N SER A 64 -1.31 20.88 -9.91
CA SER A 64 -1.49 21.41 -8.56
C SER A 64 -1.90 20.35 -7.52
N ILE A 65 -1.68 19.05 -7.77
CA ILE A 65 -1.94 17.94 -6.84
C ILE A 65 -1.15 18.11 -5.54
N LYS A 66 -0.06 18.87 -5.53
CA LYS A 66 0.63 19.30 -4.30
C LYS A 66 -0.32 19.97 -3.28
N GLY A 67 -1.47 20.50 -3.72
CA GLY A 67 -2.54 21.03 -2.87
C GLY A 67 -3.84 20.21 -2.84
N ASN A 68 -3.94 19.09 -3.54
CA ASN A 68 -5.16 18.26 -3.60
C ASN A 68 -4.98 16.94 -2.83
N ILE A 69 -4.83 17.06 -1.51
CA ILE A 69 -4.76 15.92 -0.58
C ILE A 69 -5.96 14.99 -0.75
N THR A 70 -7.15 15.52 -1.05
CA THR A 70 -8.34 14.70 -1.32
C THR A 70 -8.11 13.73 -2.49
N LYS A 71 -7.52 14.19 -3.59
CA LYS A 71 -7.22 13.33 -4.74
C LYS A 71 -6.14 12.30 -4.42
N ILE A 72 -5.11 12.68 -3.65
CA ILE A 72 -4.08 11.75 -3.17
C ILE A 72 -4.71 10.66 -2.32
N ASN A 73 -5.53 11.03 -1.33
CA ASN A 73 -6.23 10.08 -0.46
C ASN A 73 -7.14 9.13 -1.25
N SER A 74 -7.83 9.63 -2.28
CA SER A 74 -8.62 8.76 -3.17
C SER A 74 -7.74 7.75 -3.91
N MET A 75 -6.59 8.17 -4.45
CA MET A 75 -5.66 7.26 -5.13
C MET A 75 -5.03 6.24 -4.17
N ILE A 76 -4.80 6.60 -2.92
CA ILE A 76 -4.30 5.68 -1.88
C ILE A 76 -5.36 4.65 -1.51
N ALA A 77 -6.62 5.06 -1.38
CA ALA A 77 -7.71 4.20 -0.91
C ALA A 77 -8.25 3.26 -2.00
N GLU A 78 -8.25 3.69 -3.26
CA GLU A 78 -8.82 2.99 -4.40
C GLU A 78 -8.30 1.54 -4.58
N PRO A 79 -6.99 1.25 -4.48
CA PRO A 79 -6.46 -0.12 -4.58
C PRO A 79 -7.02 -1.10 -3.54
N PHE A 80 -7.40 -0.59 -2.36
CA PHE A 80 -7.92 -1.44 -1.28
C PHE A 80 -9.38 -1.84 -1.49
N TYR A 81 -10.14 -1.08 -2.27
CA TYR A 81 -11.59 -1.27 -2.37
C TYR A 81 -11.94 -2.66 -2.91
N ASN A 82 -11.43 -3.03 -4.08
CA ASN A 82 -11.72 -4.33 -4.67
C ASN A 82 -11.09 -5.47 -3.88
N MET A 83 -9.91 -5.26 -3.28
CA MET A 83 -9.25 -6.24 -2.42
C MET A 83 -10.10 -6.62 -1.20
N LEU A 84 -10.64 -5.64 -0.50
CA LEU A 84 -11.46 -5.84 0.68
C LEU A 84 -12.87 -6.34 0.31
N CYS A 85 -13.43 -5.89 -0.81
CA CYS A 85 -14.73 -6.37 -1.29
C CYS A 85 -14.69 -7.83 -1.76
N ALA A 86 -13.60 -8.27 -2.40
CA ALA A 86 -13.48 -9.63 -2.91
C ALA A 86 -13.61 -10.68 -1.80
N GLY A 87 -13.02 -10.41 -0.61
CA GLY A 87 -13.11 -11.29 0.55
C GLY A 87 -14.48 -11.34 1.24
N GLU A 88 -15.40 -10.43 0.91
CA GLU A 88 -16.73 -10.33 1.55
C GLU A 88 -17.91 -10.67 0.61
N GLU A 89 -17.62 -11.02 -0.65
CA GLU A 89 -18.67 -11.21 -1.65
C GLU A 89 -19.52 -12.47 -1.40
N LYS A 90 -20.83 -12.28 -1.28
CA LYS A 90 -21.81 -13.35 -1.00
C LYS A 90 -22.68 -13.70 -2.21
N LYS A 91 -22.63 -12.91 -3.28
CA LYS A 91 -23.49 -13.11 -4.46
C LYS A 91 -22.86 -14.11 -5.41
N ALA A 92 -23.56 -15.21 -5.68
CA ALA A 92 -23.12 -16.28 -6.57
C ALA A 92 -22.63 -15.81 -7.97
N LYS A 93 -23.21 -14.75 -8.53
CA LYS A 93 -22.81 -14.19 -9.83
C LYS A 93 -21.43 -13.52 -9.86
N TYR A 94 -20.87 -13.24 -8.68
CA TYR A 94 -19.54 -12.67 -8.50
C TYR A 94 -18.56 -13.67 -7.88
N ILE A 95 -18.97 -14.93 -7.72
CA ILE A 95 -18.08 -16.01 -7.32
C ILE A 95 -17.33 -16.46 -8.56
N ALA A 96 -16.04 -16.23 -8.50
CA ALA A 96 -15.09 -16.47 -9.56
C ALA A 96 -14.55 -17.92 -9.51
N THR A 97 -13.61 -18.28 -10.38
CA THR A 97 -13.05 -19.65 -10.38
C THR A 97 -12.18 -19.89 -9.16
N LYS A 98 -11.49 -18.84 -8.69
CA LYS A 98 -10.70 -18.82 -7.46
C LYS A 98 -10.91 -17.48 -6.74
N VAL A 99 -11.98 -17.41 -5.96
CA VAL A 99 -12.27 -16.22 -5.14
C VAL A 99 -11.16 -16.05 -4.11
N LEU A 100 -10.59 -14.84 -4.08
CA LEU A 100 -9.68 -14.44 -3.02
C LEU A 100 -10.45 -14.37 -1.70
N ASP A 101 -10.11 -15.23 -0.75
CA ASP A 101 -10.72 -15.19 0.58
C ASP A 101 -9.90 -14.32 1.56
N ALA A 102 -10.50 -14.05 2.72
CA ALA A 102 -9.82 -13.29 3.77
C ALA A 102 -8.57 -14.03 4.30
N GLY A 103 -8.54 -15.37 4.24
CA GLY A 103 -7.41 -16.17 4.68
C GLY A 103 -6.17 -15.94 3.81
N ASP A 104 -6.34 -15.89 2.49
CA ASP A 104 -5.29 -15.62 1.53
C ASP A 104 -4.69 -14.22 1.72
N ILE A 105 -5.54 -13.21 1.99
CA ILE A 105 -5.09 -11.86 2.33
C ILE A 105 -4.28 -11.89 3.64
N ILE A 106 -4.83 -12.48 4.71
CA ILE A 106 -4.19 -12.55 6.02
C ILE A 106 -2.84 -13.27 5.95
N GLN A 107 -2.77 -14.38 5.22
CA GLN A 107 -1.54 -15.15 5.03
C GLN A 107 -0.54 -14.45 4.11
N THR A 108 -0.92 -13.42 3.37
CA THR A 108 0.01 -12.64 2.54
C THR A 108 0.61 -11.48 3.32
N LEU A 109 -0.19 -10.80 4.13
CA LEU A 109 0.18 -9.56 4.80
C LEU A 109 1.08 -9.80 6.02
N VAL A 110 2.38 -9.60 5.84
CA VAL A 110 3.40 -9.70 6.89
C VAL A 110 4.45 -8.61 6.71
N GLY A 111 4.81 -7.91 7.80
CA GLY A 111 5.92 -6.95 7.79
C GLY A 111 5.73 -5.80 6.80
N TRP A 112 6.82 -5.35 6.17
CA TRP A 112 6.78 -4.24 5.22
C TRP A 112 6.03 -4.63 3.96
N THR A 113 5.03 -3.82 3.62
CA THR A 113 4.09 -4.12 2.55
C THR A 113 3.88 -2.90 1.68
N VAL A 114 3.70 -3.12 0.38
CA VAL A 114 3.30 -2.10 -0.60
C VAL A 114 2.13 -2.62 -1.43
N ILE A 115 1.33 -1.70 -1.96
CA ILE A 115 0.20 -2.01 -2.83
C ILE A 115 0.32 -1.23 -4.12
N GLY A 116 0.04 -1.86 -5.24
CA GLY A 116 0.04 -1.29 -6.58
C GLY A 116 -1.30 -1.50 -7.25
N TYR A 117 -1.61 -0.64 -8.21
CA TYR A 117 -2.89 -0.67 -8.88
C TYR A 117 -2.78 -0.15 -10.31
N GLY A 118 -3.37 -0.90 -11.24
CA GLY A 118 -3.36 -0.57 -12.65
C GLY A 118 -4.67 -0.94 -13.31
N ARG A 119 -4.96 -0.28 -14.43
CA ARG A 119 -6.25 -0.33 -15.12
C ARG A 119 -6.06 -0.46 -16.63
N SER A 120 -7.00 -1.13 -17.28
CA SER A 120 -7.09 -1.14 -18.74
C SER A 120 -8.55 -1.03 -19.19
N ASP A 121 -8.80 -0.13 -20.14
CA ASP A 121 -10.14 0.10 -20.66
C ASP A 121 -10.64 -1.07 -21.52
N ILE A 122 -11.88 -1.49 -21.28
CA ILE A 122 -12.58 -2.51 -22.06
C ILE A 122 -13.71 -1.85 -22.87
N PRO A 123 -13.66 -1.89 -24.22
CA PRO A 123 -14.73 -1.36 -25.05
C PRO A 123 -16.08 -1.99 -24.72
N LEU A 124 -17.04 -1.16 -24.29
CA LEU A 124 -18.40 -1.59 -23.94
C LEU A 124 -19.22 -2.08 -25.15
N ILE A 125 -18.86 -1.65 -26.36
CA ILE A 125 -19.53 -2.01 -27.62
C ILE A 125 -18.53 -2.68 -28.55
N ARG A 126 -18.58 -4.00 -28.66
CA ARG A 126 -17.89 -4.74 -29.73
C ARG A 126 -18.82 -4.74 -30.97
N PHE A 127 -18.42 -4.06 -32.05
CA PHE A 127 -19.20 -4.05 -33.29
C PHE A 127 -19.26 -5.47 -33.86
N ARG A 128 -20.47 -5.98 -34.17
CA ARG A 128 -20.78 -7.39 -34.49
C ARG A 128 -20.16 -7.92 -35.80
N ARG A 129 -19.16 -7.23 -36.38
CA ARG A 129 -18.58 -7.56 -37.69
C ARG A 129 -17.36 -8.48 -37.64
N GLU A 130 -16.81 -8.78 -36.46
CA GLU A 130 -15.64 -9.65 -36.30
C GLU A 130 -15.99 -11.01 -35.71
N SER A 131 -16.91 -11.73 -36.36
CA SER A 131 -17.24 -13.14 -36.04
C SER A 131 -16.20 -14.15 -36.58
N LYS A 132 -14.95 -13.73 -36.81
CA LYS A 132 -13.90 -14.62 -37.36
C LYS A 132 -12.53 -14.26 -36.81
N ARG A 133 -12.18 -14.74 -35.60
CA ARG A 133 -10.82 -15.09 -35.09
C ARG A 133 -10.78 -15.09 -33.55
N ASP A 134 -11.34 -16.13 -32.92
CA ASP A 134 -11.36 -16.29 -31.45
C ASP A 134 -9.96 -16.23 -30.80
N PHE A 135 -8.89 -16.56 -31.53
CA PHE A 135 -7.53 -16.53 -31.00
C PHE A 135 -6.93 -15.12 -30.88
N ARG A 136 -7.24 -14.20 -31.83
CA ARG A 136 -6.70 -12.83 -31.79
C ARG A 136 -7.36 -12.01 -30.69
N ALA A 137 -8.68 -12.16 -30.53
CA ALA A 137 -9.43 -11.51 -29.46
C ALA A 137 -8.93 -11.95 -28.07
N LYS A 138 -8.62 -13.25 -27.88
CA LYS A 138 -8.01 -13.75 -26.64
C LYS A 138 -6.62 -13.18 -26.38
N GLY A 139 -5.80 -13.04 -27.42
CA GLY A 139 -4.49 -12.40 -27.32
C GLY A 139 -4.58 -10.94 -26.87
N ASP A 140 -5.54 -10.18 -27.41
CA ASP A 140 -5.77 -8.79 -27.03
C ASP A 140 -6.28 -8.65 -25.58
N GLU A 141 -7.15 -9.56 -25.12
CA GLU A 141 -7.61 -9.61 -23.73
C GLU A 141 -6.43 -9.85 -22.77
N THR A 142 -5.61 -10.87 -23.04
CA THR A 142 -4.41 -11.15 -22.23
C THR A 142 -3.44 -9.97 -22.20
N LEU A 143 -3.23 -9.30 -23.33
CA LEU A 143 -2.36 -8.12 -23.41
C LEU A 143 -2.84 -6.99 -22.50
N LYS A 144 -4.15 -6.74 -22.42
CA LYS A 144 -4.71 -5.72 -21.51
C LYS A 144 -4.49 -6.07 -20.05
N GLY A 145 -4.62 -7.35 -19.70
CA GLY A 145 -4.28 -7.83 -18.36
C GLY A 145 -2.82 -7.53 -18.01
N VAL A 146 -1.90 -7.86 -18.91
CA VAL A 146 -0.46 -7.58 -18.74
C VAL A 146 -0.19 -6.08 -18.62
N GLN A 147 -0.83 -5.25 -19.44
CA GLN A 147 -0.71 -3.78 -19.36
C GLN A 147 -1.18 -3.24 -18.00
N ALA A 148 -2.31 -3.72 -17.49
CA ALA A 148 -2.79 -3.33 -16.16
C ALA A 148 -1.85 -3.81 -15.04
N MET A 149 -1.24 -4.99 -15.21
CA MET A 149 -0.20 -5.48 -14.28
C MET A 149 1.07 -4.61 -14.32
N ASP A 150 1.56 -4.26 -15.52
CA ASP A 150 2.71 -3.36 -15.70
C ASP A 150 2.45 -2.02 -15.04
N GLU A 151 1.26 -1.45 -15.21
CA GLU A 151 0.85 -0.22 -14.53
C GLU A 151 0.79 -0.42 -13.01
N ALA A 152 0.22 -1.52 -12.52
CA ALA A 152 0.15 -1.80 -11.09
C ALA A 152 1.52 -1.88 -10.41
N ILE A 153 2.50 -2.52 -11.07
CA ILE A 153 3.88 -2.58 -10.59
C ILE A 153 4.57 -1.21 -10.71
N SER A 154 4.29 -0.47 -11.78
CA SER A 154 4.83 0.87 -11.98
C SER A 154 4.30 1.86 -10.95
N GLU A 155 3.03 1.73 -10.53
CA GLU A 155 2.31 2.62 -9.62
C GLU A 155 2.19 2.05 -8.19
N LEU A 156 3.18 1.26 -7.74
CA LEU A 156 3.27 0.82 -6.35
C LEU A 156 3.26 2.00 -5.37
N SER A 157 2.62 1.84 -4.22
CA SER A 157 2.47 2.87 -3.18
C SER A 157 3.79 3.41 -2.65
N LEU A 158 4.86 2.61 -2.74
CA LEU A 158 6.24 2.99 -2.48
C LEU A 158 7.12 2.31 -3.54
N LYS A 159 8.21 2.97 -3.96
CA LYS A 159 9.19 2.36 -4.86
C LYS A 159 9.94 1.26 -4.13
N CYS A 160 9.93 0.05 -4.67
CA CYS A 160 10.69 -1.09 -4.17
C CYS A 160 11.14 -1.99 -5.32
N ASN A 161 12.02 -2.93 -5.02
CA ASN A 161 12.36 -4.02 -5.93
C ASN A 161 11.46 -5.24 -5.59
N PRO A 162 10.59 -5.71 -6.51
CA PRO A 162 9.69 -6.83 -6.24
C PRO A 162 10.41 -8.14 -5.85
N VAL A 163 11.67 -8.31 -6.25
CA VAL A 163 12.51 -9.46 -5.88
C VAL A 163 12.71 -9.56 -4.36
N ASP A 164 12.66 -8.45 -3.64
CA ASP A 164 12.84 -8.42 -2.18
C ASP A 164 11.58 -8.89 -1.42
N SER A 165 10.47 -9.15 -2.11
CA SER A 165 9.24 -9.64 -1.49
C SER A 165 9.27 -11.16 -1.32
N LYS A 166 8.84 -11.63 -0.15
CA LYS A 166 8.67 -13.08 0.10
C LYS A 166 7.23 -13.54 -0.05
N ARG A 167 6.28 -12.61 -0.12
CA ARG A 167 4.86 -12.90 -0.34
C ARG A 167 4.31 -11.89 -1.32
N ALA A 168 3.54 -12.38 -2.27
CA ALA A 168 2.85 -11.53 -3.22
C ALA A 168 1.42 -12.00 -3.39
N LEU A 169 0.52 -11.06 -3.64
CA LEU A 169 -0.87 -11.34 -3.95
C LEU A 169 -1.31 -10.41 -5.05
N TYR A 170 -1.99 -10.92 -6.06
CA TYR A 170 -2.65 -10.07 -7.04
C TYR A 170 -4.12 -10.43 -7.21
N LEU A 171 -4.95 -9.42 -7.46
CA LEU A 171 -6.38 -9.55 -7.69
C LEU A 171 -6.70 -8.95 -9.06
N ILE A 172 -7.38 -9.72 -9.89
CA ILE A 172 -7.89 -9.26 -11.18
C ILE A 172 -9.39 -8.98 -11.02
N SER A 173 -9.84 -7.78 -11.38
CA SER A 173 -11.25 -7.42 -11.39
C SER A 173 -11.69 -6.93 -12.76
N ALA A 174 -12.55 -7.69 -13.42
CA ALA A 174 -13.04 -7.39 -14.76
C ALA A 174 -14.43 -8.05 -14.96
N PRO A 175 -15.19 -7.70 -16.02
CA PRO A 175 -16.38 -8.46 -16.38
C PRO A 175 -16.04 -9.94 -16.60
N SER A 176 -16.87 -10.89 -16.13
CA SER A 176 -16.58 -12.33 -16.20
C SER A 176 -16.25 -12.84 -17.61
N LYS A 177 -16.75 -12.16 -18.65
CA LYS A 177 -16.51 -12.52 -20.06
C LYS A 177 -15.11 -12.17 -20.56
N GLU A 178 -14.44 -11.24 -19.88
CA GLU A 178 -13.11 -10.72 -20.24
C GLU A 178 -12.01 -11.41 -19.43
N MET A 179 -12.38 -12.24 -18.44
CA MET A 179 -11.46 -13.00 -17.61
C MET A 179 -11.32 -14.41 -18.18
N ASN A 180 -10.17 -14.69 -18.78
CA ASN A 180 -9.85 -16.00 -19.37
C ASN A 180 -8.63 -16.64 -18.67
N MET A 181 -8.51 -17.97 -18.79
CA MET A 181 -7.41 -18.72 -18.16
C MET A 181 -6.03 -18.34 -18.70
N ASP A 182 -5.95 -17.94 -19.98
CA ASP A 182 -4.69 -17.56 -20.62
C ASP A 182 -4.14 -16.27 -19.97
N MET A 183 -5.01 -15.31 -19.68
CA MET A 183 -4.68 -14.08 -18.94
C MET A 183 -4.23 -14.40 -17.51
N ILE A 184 -4.97 -15.23 -16.77
CA ILE A 184 -4.59 -15.60 -15.39
C ILE A 184 -3.21 -16.26 -15.38
N LYS A 185 -2.94 -17.14 -16.35
CA LYS A 185 -1.63 -17.79 -16.49
C LYS A 185 -0.55 -16.77 -16.82
N ALA A 186 -0.76 -15.90 -17.80
CA ALA A 186 0.21 -14.88 -18.18
C ALA A 186 0.57 -13.95 -17.01
N LEU A 187 -0.42 -13.55 -16.21
CA LEU A 187 -0.21 -12.73 -15.03
C LEU A 187 0.50 -13.49 -13.89
N GLY A 188 0.20 -14.78 -13.74
CA GLY A 188 0.93 -15.66 -12.82
C GLY A 188 2.40 -15.84 -13.20
N ASP A 189 2.68 -16.04 -14.49
CA ASP A 189 4.04 -16.15 -15.02
C ASP A 189 4.78 -14.80 -14.86
N TYR A 190 4.14 -13.68 -15.20
CA TYR A 190 4.67 -12.34 -14.99
C TYR A 190 5.10 -12.11 -13.52
N MET A 191 4.21 -12.40 -12.56
CA MET A 191 4.51 -12.22 -11.13
C MET A 191 5.67 -13.09 -10.66
N ARG A 192 5.79 -14.31 -11.20
CA ARG A 192 6.90 -15.21 -10.90
C ARG A 192 8.23 -14.71 -11.46
N ASP A 193 8.20 -14.04 -12.61
CA ASP A 193 9.40 -13.47 -13.22
C ASP A 193 9.92 -12.27 -12.41
N ILE A 194 9.04 -11.40 -11.91
CA ILE A 194 9.46 -10.20 -11.16
C ILE A 194 9.70 -10.45 -9.66
N ALA A 195 9.03 -11.45 -9.07
CA ALA A 195 9.13 -11.81 -7.66
C ALA A 195 9.33 -13.33 -7.50
N PRO A 196 10.48 -13.87 -7.97
CA PRO A 196 10.70 -15.31 -8.06
C PRO A 196 10.74 -16.03 -6.71
N GLU A 197 11.18 -15.33 -5.66
CA GLU A 197 11.27 -15.87 -4.30
C GLU A 197 9.96 -15.72 -3.51
N ALA A 198 8.96 -15.06 -4.07
CA ALA A 198 7.72 -14.78 -3.38
C ALA A 198 6.75 -15.98 -3.43
N PHE A 199 6.10 -16.26 -2.30
CA PHE A 199 4.90 -17.09 -2.31
C PHE A 199 3.74 -16.29 -2.91
N ILE A 200 3.38 -16.61 -4.15
CA ILE A 200 2.38 -15.88 -4.94
C ILE A 200 0.98 -16.46 -4.72
N ARG A 201 0.06 -15.62 -4.23
CA ARG A 201 -1.39 -15.86 -4.23
C ARG A 201 -2.06 -15.03 -5.32
N ASN A 202 -3.22 -15.50 -5.75
CA ASN A 202 -4.03 -14.78 -6.72
C ASN A 202 -5.51 -15.02 -6.47
N GLY A 203 -6.33 -14.10 -6.97
CA GLY A 203 -7.76 -14.32 -7.09
C GLY A 203 -8.40 -13.51 -8.21
N ASP A 204 -9.61 -13.91 -8.56
CA ASP A 204 -10.47 -13.24 -9.53
C ASP A 204 -11.70 -12.62 -8.84
N TYR A 205 -12.05 -11.39 -9.22
CA TYR A 205 -13.24 -10.68 -8.72
C TYR A 205 -14.09 -10.11 -9.85
N PRO A 206 -15.07 -10.89 -10.38
CA PRO A 206 -15.73 -10.56 -11.64
C PRO A 206 -16.88 -9.53 -11.51
N ARG A 207 -16.58 -8.31 -11.02
CA ARG A 207 -17.58 -7.29 -10.68
C ARG A 207 -17.64 -6.10 -11.64
N GLU A 208 -16.52 -5.75 -12.28
CA GLU A 208 -16.37 -4.50 -13.01
C GLU A 208 -17.19 -4.41 -14.30
N ARG A 209 -17.39 -3.18 -14.79
CA ARG A 209 -18.04 -2.88 -16.07
C ARG A 209 -17.15 -1.98 -16.92
N GLY A 210 -16.72 -2.47 -18.07
CA GLY A 210 -15.97 -1.67 -19.05
C GLY A 210 -14.52 -1.38 -18.68
N MET A 211 -14.00 -1.99 -17.61
CA MET A 211 -12.61 -1.86 -17.20
C MET A 211 -12.09 -3.19 -16.66
N LEU A 212 -10.77 -3.38 -16.80
CA LEU A 212 -9.99 -4.43 -16.16
C LEU A 212 -9.04 -3.77 -15.18
N ASP A 213 -9.14 -4.16 -13.91
CA ASP A 213 -8.30 -3.67 -12.83
C ASP A 213 -7.39 -4.79 -12.34
N VAL A 214 -6.14 -4.45 -12.04
CA VAL A 214 -5.19 -5.33 -11.36
C VAL A 214 -4.71 -4.63 -10.10
N SER A 215 -4.92 -5.25 -8.95
CA SER A 215 -4.33 -4.83 -7.67
C SER A 215 -3.22 -5.80 -7.29
N VAL A 216 -2.04 -5.30 -6.93
CA VAL A 216 -0.88 -6.11 -6.52
C VAL A 216 -0.45 -5.73 -5.13
N ILE A 217 -0.19 -6.71 -4.28
CA ILE A 217 0.40 -6.54 -2.96
C ILE A 217 1.72 -7.28 -2.95
N LEU A 218 2.80 -6.57 -2.57
CA LEU A 218 4.09 -7.16 -2.27
C LEU A 218 4.35 -6.98 -0.78
N SER A 219 4.61 -8.07 -0.09
CA SER A 219 4.67 -8.12 1.37
C SER A 219 5.89 -8.92 1.84
N GLU A 220 6.20 -8.77 3.12
CA GLU A 220 7.40 -9.30 3.76
C GLU A 220 8.68 -8.85 3.02
N LEU A 221 8.74 -7.58 2.62
CA LEU A 221 9.89 -7.00 1.93
C LEU A 221 11.13 -7.08 2.84
N SER A 222 12.18 -7.76 2.37
CA SER A 222 13.45 -7.89 3.11
C SER A 222 14.27 -6.61 3.12
N ASP A 223 14.12 -5.78 2.09
CA ASP A 223 14.82 -4.51 1.96
C ASP A 223 13.87 -3.42 1.44
N VAL A 224 13.87 -2.28 2.14
CA VAL A 224 13.10 -1.09 1.79
C VAL A 224 13.99 0.12 1.92
N GLU A 225 14.54 0.57 0.78
CA GLU A 225 15.52 1.65 0.71
C GLU A 225 15.07 2.92 1.47
N LYS A 226 13.82 3.35 1.26
CA LYS A 226 13.25 4.55 1.90
C LYS A 226 13.24 4.44 3.43
N VAL A 227 12.88 3.27 3.98
CA VAL A 227 12.88 3.02 5.44
C VAL A 227 14.31 3.02 5.98
N ARG A 228 15.23 2.36 5.27
CA ARG A 228 16.66 2.33 5.62
C ARG A 228 17.24 3.74 5.67
N ASN A 229 16.88 4.59 4.72
CA ASN A 229 17.32 5.97 4.65
C ASN A 229 16.84 6.78 5.86
N TYR A 230 15.55 6.68 6.24
CA TYR A 230 15.07 7.33 7.47
C TYR A 230 15.80 6.84 8.71
N TYR A 231 16.02 5.53 8.86
CA TYR A 231 16.74 5.00 10.01
C TYR A 231 18.17 5.51 10.05
N SER A 232 18.91 5.42 8.93
CA SER A 232 20.29 5.91 8.83
C SER A 232 20.39 7.40 9.18
N GLN A 233 19.59 8.26 8.54
CA GLN A 233 19.59 9.70 8.81
C GLN A 233 19.14 10.04 10.24
N SER A 234 18.20 9.29 10.81
CA SER A 234 17.76 9.55 12.19
C SER A 234 18.85 9.25 13.23
N THR A 235 19.78 8.31 12.97
CA THR A 235 20.84 7.97 13.94
C THR A 235 21.75 9.16 14.24
N THR A 236 22.00 10.03 13.27
CA THR A 236 22.79 11.25 13.47
C THR A 236 22.00 12.33 14.24
N LEU A 237 20.67 12.32 14.11
CA LEU A 237 19.79 13.30 14.73
C LEU A 237 19.42 12.97 16.19
N ILE A 238 19.46 11.69 16.60
CA ILE A 238 19.08 11.25 17.95
C ILE A 238 19.80 12.04 19.08
N PRO A 239 21.14 12.21 19.06
CA PRO A 239 21.85 12.93 20.12
C PRO A 239 21.40 14.39 20.23
N GLU A 240 21.21 15.05 19.08
CA GLU A 240 20.77 16.44 19.06
C GLU A 240 19.36 16.61 19.61
N PHE A 241 18.44 15.71 19.25
CA PHE A 241 17.07 15.75 19.75
C PHE A 241 17.00 15.47 21.24
N LYS A 242 17.78 14.51 21.75
CA LYS A 242 17.87 14.25 23.20
C LYS A 242 18.38 15.46 23.96
N ARG A 243 19.47 16.09 23.49
CA ARG A 243 20.01 17.31 24.13
C ARG A 243 18.99 18.44 24.15
N ARG A 244 18.29 18.69 23.03
CA ARG A 244 17.24 19.73 22.96
C ARG A 244 16.06 19.42 23.89
N GLN A 245 15.68 18.15 24.05
CA GLN A 245 14.65 17.74 25.01
C GLN A 245 15.09 17.99 26.45
N GLU A 246 16.29 17.56 26.82
CA GLU A 246 16.85 17.79 28.16
C GLU A 246 16.94 19.29 28.48
N GLU A 247 17.42 20.13 27.55
CA GLU A 247 17.45 21.58 27.71
C GLU A 247 16.04 22.18 27.90
N THR A 248 15.04 21.63 27.20
CA THR A 248 13.65 22.08 27.31
C THR A 248 13.05 21.68 28.65
N GLU A 249 13.28 20.45 29.11
CA GLU A 249 12.85 19.99 30.44
C GLU A 249 13.46 20.80 31.56
N VAL A 250 14.75 21.15 31.46
CA VAL A 250 15.42 22.02 32.45
C VAL A 250 14.77 23.39 32.49
N LYS A 251 14.45 23.99 31.32
CA LYS A 251 13.74 25.28 31.26
C LYS A 251 12.32 25.19 31.81
N LEU A 252 11.59 24.12 31.51
CA LEU A 252 10.24 23.90 32.03
C LEU A 252 10.24 23.73 33.55
N ARG A 253 11.17 22.96 34.11
CA ARG A 253 11.35 22.83 35.56
C ARG A 253 11.65 24.18 36.22
N ALA A 254 12.50 25.01 35.60
CA ALA A 254 12.78 26.34 36.11
C ALA A 254 11.53 27.25 36.11
N ILE A 255 10.65 27.13 35.12
CA ILE A 255 9.37 27.84 35.08
C ILE A 255 8.40 27.30 36.13
N GLU A 256 8.30 25.98 36.28
CA GLU A 256 7.48 25.36 37.33
C GLU A 256 7.96 25.79 38.72
N ASP A 257 9.26 25.78 38.97
CA ASP A 257 9.85 26.24 40.23
C ASP A 257 9.53 27.71 40.50
N ALA A 258 9.63 28.59 39.49
CA ALA A 258 9.23 30.00 39.61
C ALA A 258 7.73 30.19 39.84
N SER A 259 6.89 29.24 39.40
CA SER A 259 5.44 29.28 39.59
C SER A 259 4.99 28.82 40.97
N LYS A 260 5.83 28.10 41.73
CA LYS A 260 5.49 27.58 43.07
C LYS A 260 5.19 28.69 44.08
N ASP A 261 5.76 29.88 43.89
CA ASP A 261 5.52 31.04 44.74
C ASP A 261 4.24 31.80 44.36
N ILE A 262 3.53 31.38 43.30
CA ILE A 262 2.29 31.97 42.84
C ILE A 262 1.10 31.12 43.35
N PRO A 263 0.15 31.70 44.10
CA PRO A 263 -1.02 30.97 44.58
C PRO A 263 -1.88 30.42 43.42
N SER A 264 -2.25 29.14 43.49
CA SER A 264 -3.19 28.52 42.55
C SER A 264 -4.62 28.98 42.83
N LEU A 265 -5.37 29.31 41.78
CA LEU A 265 -6.83 29.57 41.83
C LEU A 265 -7.66 28.27 41.77
N LEU A 266 -7.00 27.14 41.50
CA LEU A 266 -7.60 25.82 41.58
C LEU A 266 -7.21 25.22 42.94
N SER A 267 -8.17 25.22 43.85
CA SER A 267 -8.17 24.52 45.14
C SER A 267 -9.18 23.39 45.14
#